data_AF-A0LQV6-F1
#
_entry.id   AF-A0LQV6-F1
#
_cell.length_a   1.000
_cell.length_b   1.000
_cell.length_c   1.000
_cell.angle_alpha   90.00
_cell.angle_beta   90.00
_cell.angle_gamma   90.00
#
_symmetry.space_group_name_H-M   'P 1'
#
loop_
_entity.id
_entity.type
_entity.pdbx_description
1 polymer ?
#
loop_
_entity_poly.entity_id
_entity_poly.type
_entity_poly.pdbx_seq_one_letter_code
_entity_poly.pdbx_strand_id
1 'polypeptide(L)'
;MPRSGPSRAPRTGHEVRRTRTPWGTISRETVVDAAIKAVTSGNYEDMSIRSLAADLGVAPMTLYRHVRDKDDLLDEVVDRLLARVWKPTVSRSDWRAWIIQAADKLRRFLVTSPVALYVYLRHPVVTPTAIRRMTAMLAVLRQGIGDEEKARRAYAVIHAYTLGFAALEVARSGWSSAETTVDEVTREVAAFISPRQFRDGLGYLLDGIAG
;
A
#
# COMPACT_ATOMS: atom_id res chain seq x y z
N MET A 1 17.46 -62.09 41.36
CA MET A 1 16.26 -61.65 40.61
C MET A 1 16.11 -60.13 40.75
N PRO A 2 15.73 -59.38 39.70
CA PRO A 2 16.29 -58.08 39.36
C PRO A 2 15.46 -56.84 39.73
N ARG A 3 16.14 -55.68 39.66
CA ARG A 3 15.73 -54.32 40.03
C ARG A 3 14.69 -53.73 39.06
N SER A 4 13.69 -53.02 39.59
CA SER A 4 12.74 -52.21 38.80
C SER A 4 13.10 -50.73 38.91
N GLY A 5 13.54 -50.13 37.80
CA GLY A 5 13.76 -48.69 37.65
C GLY A 5 12.47 -47.95 37.25
N PRO A 6 12.43 -46.61 37.36
CA PRO A 6 11.22 -45.84 37.16
C PRO A 6 10.83 -45.71 35.68
N SER A 7 9.55 -45.92 35.40
CA SER A 7 8.91 -45.77 34.08
C SER A 7 8.85 -44.29 33.68
N ARG A 8 9.44 -43.94 32.53
CA ARG A 8 9.39 -42.61 31.94
C ARG A 8 8.42 -42.65 30.75
N ALA A 9 7.30 -41.95 30.86
CA ALA A 9 6.32 -41.83 29.79
C ALA A 9 6.91 -41.10 28.56
N PRO A 10 6.52 -41.46 27.32
CA PRO A 10 6.95 -40.74 26.13
C PRO A 10 6.20 -39.41 26.02
N ARG A 11 6.95 -38.31 25.86
CA ARG A 11 6.38 -37.00 25.49
C ARG A 11 6.07 -37.02 23.99
N THR A 12 4.80 -37.08 23.62
CA THR A 12 4.35 -36.90 22.23
C THR A 12 4.42 -35.42 21.87
N GLY A 13 5.56 -34.99 21.30
CA GLY A 13 5.66 -33.73 20.60
C GLY A 13 4.98 -33.85 19.24
N HIS A 14 3.88 -33.12 19.04
CA HIS A 14 3.32 -32.89 17.71
C HIS A 14 4.20 -31.85 17.00
N GLU A 15 5.30 -32.30 16.40
CA GLU A 15 6.04 -31.49 15.43
C GLU A 15 5.16 -31.33 14.18
N VAL A 16 4.58 -30.14 14.02
CA VAL A 16 3.97 -29.71 12.77
C VAL A 16 5.07 -29.72 11.71
N ARG A 17 5.11 -30.81 10.94
CA ARG A 17 6.08 -31.02 9.87
C ARG A 17 5.78 -30.01 8.75
N ARG A 18 6.41 -28.83 8.84
CA ARG A 18 6.41 -27.83 7.76
C ARG A 18 6.94 -28.49 6.50
N THR A 19 6.06 -28.72 5.54
CA THR A 19 6.37 -29.37 4.26
C THR A 19 7.39 -28.51 3.54
N ARG A 20 8.63 -29.00 3.42
CA ARG A 20 9.68 -28.33 2.64
C ARG A 20 9.25 -28.26 1.18
N THR A 21 9.09 -27.05 0.66
CA THR A 21 8.80 -26.79 -0.75
C THR A 21 9.87 -27.48 -1.63
N PRO A 22 9.50 -28.23 -2.69
CA PRO A 22 10.47 -28.92 -3.54
C PRO A 22 11.51 -27.97 -4.13
N TRP A 23 12.77 -28.43 -4.19
CA TRP A 23 13.88 -27.68 -4.80
C TRP A 23 13.56 -27.35 -6.26
N GLY A 24 13.62 -26.06 -6.63
CA GLY A 24 13.28 -25.55 -7.97
C GLY A 24 11.92 -24.86 -8.11
N THR A 25 11.10 -24.81 -7.06
CA THR A 25 9.73 -24.24 -7.10
C THR A 25 9.67 -22.75 -6.74
N ILE A 26 10.78 -22.13 -6.34
CA ILE A 26 10.81 -20.69 -6.01
C ILE A 26 11.04 -19.89 -7.29
N SER A 27 10.03 -19.13 -7.66
CA SER A 27 10.10 -18.10 -8.70
C SER A 27 9.99 -16.72 -8.05
N ARG A 28 10.34 -15.67 -8.81
CA ARG A 28 10.08 -14.29 -8.38
C ARG A 28 8.59 -14.08 -8.06
N GLU A 29 7.70 -14.67 -8.83
CA GLU A 29 6.26 -14.59 -8.61
C GLU A 29 5.84 -15.21 -7.27
N THR A 30 6.35 -16.41 -6.95
CA THR A 30 6.09 -17.07 -5.66
C THR A 30 6.58 -16.24 -4.46
N VAL A 31 7.74 -15.58 -4.60
CA VAL A 31 8.29 -14.70 -3.55
C VAL A 31 7.37 -13.50 -3.32
N VAL A 32 6.91 -12.86 -4.40
CA VAL A 32 6.05 -11.68 -4.32
C VAL A 32 4.67 -12.02 -3.79
N ASP A 33 4.12 -13.18 -4.15
CA ASP A 33 2.83 -13.64 -3.61
C ASP A 33 2.91 -13.95 -2.11
N ALA A 34 4.02 -14.54 -1.66
CA ALA A 34 4.27 -14.72 -0.23
C ALA A 34 4.41 -13.38 0.49
N ALA A 35 5.09 -12.41 -0.11
CA ALA A 35 5.20 -11.06 0.43
C ALA A 35 3.81 -10.40 0.53
N ILE A 36 2.98 -10.44 -0.52
CA ILE A 36 1.60 -9.94 -0.50
C ILE A 36 0.82 -10.54 0.67
N LYS A 37 0.91 -11.87 0.89
CA LYS A 37 0.25 -12.55 2.02
C LYS A 37 0.74 -12.02 3.37
N ALA A 38 2.05 -11.85 3.53
CA ALA A 38 2.63 -11.31 4.76
C ALA A 38 2.14 -9.87 5.03
N VAL A 39 2.14 -9.02 4.01
CA VAL A 39 1.72 -7.62 4.16
C VAL A 39 0.22 -7.51 4.44
N THR A 40 -0.61 -8.26 3.73
CA THR A 40 -2.07 -8.25 3.93
C THR A 40 -2.51 -8.81 5.28
N SER A 41 -1.63 -9.57 5.95
CA SER A 41 -1.84 -10.06 7.32
C SER A 41 -1.43 -9.05 8.40
N GLY A 42 -0.95 -7.85 8.02
CA GLY A 42 -0.55 -6.78 8.94
C GLY A 42 0.93 -6.78 9.35
N ASN A 43 1.74 -7.73 8.87
CA ASN A 43 3.09 -7.99 9.39
C ASN A 43 4.21 -7.43 8.51
N TYR A 44 3.96 -6.34 7.76
CA TYR A 44 4.96 -5.82 6.81
C TYR A 44 6.20 -5.22 7.50
N GLU A 45 6.05 -4.71 8.73
CA GLU A 45 7.13 -4.13 9.52
C GLU A 45 8.14 -5.21 9.94
N ASP A 46 7.63 -6.33 10.46
CA ASP A 46 8.41 -7.51 10.86
C ASP A 46 8.93 -8.34 9.67
N MET A 47 8.42 -8.07 8.47
CA MET A 47 8.85 -8.78 7.26
C MET A 47 10.31 -8.46 6.94
N SER A 48 11.13 -9.49 6.84
CA SER A 48 12.49 -9.44 6.31
C SER A 48 12.66 -10.50 5.23
N ILE A 49 13.70 -10.37 4.39
CA ILE A 49 14.02 -11.42 3.41
C ILE A 49 14.25 -12.78 4.11
N ARG A 50 14.79 -12.76 5.34
CA ARG A 50 15.02 -13.97 6.13
C ARG A 50 13.71 -14.58 6.65
N SER A 51 12.78 -13.77 7.18
CA SER A 51 11.49 -14.28 7.65
C SER A 51 10.67 -14.84 6.48
N LEU A 52 10.66 -14.14 5.34
CA LEU A 52 9.98 -14.61 4.13
C LEU A 52 10.59 -15.91 3.59
N ALA A 53 11.92 -16.07 3.64
CA ALA A 53 12.58 -17.31 3.26
C ALA A 53 12.20 -18.47 4.19
N ALA A 54 12.12 -18.22 5.50
CA ALA A 54 11.69 -19.20 6.49
C ALA A 54 10.22 -19.63 6.25
N ASP A 55 9.33 -18.69 5.93
CA ASP A 55 7.93 -18.97 5.60
C ASP A 55 7.80 -19.82 4.32
N LEU A 56 8.67 -19.58 3.35
CA LEU A 56 8.75 -20.36 2.11
C LEU A 56 9.51 -21.69 2.26
N GLY A 57 10.10 -21.97 3.43
CA GLY A 57 10.86 -23.18 3.72
C GLY A 57 12.19 -23.29 2.98
N VAL A 58 12.80 -22.16 2.59
CA VAL A 58 14.05 -22.10 1.81
C VAL A 58 15.14 -21.28 2.51
N ALA A 59 16.40 -21.48 2.11
CA ALA A 59 17.50 -20.66 2.62
C ALA A 59 17.39 -19.20 2.11
N PRO A 60 17.72 -18.17 2.92
CA PRO A 60 17.65 -16.76 2.51
C PRO A 60 18.39 -16.43 1.20
N MET A 61 19.53 -17.09 0.94
CA MET A 61 20.28 -16.95 -0.32
C MET A 61 19.46 -17.32 -1.56
N THR A 62 18.42 -18.15 -1.41
CA THR A 62 17.49 -18.46 -2.51
C THR A 62 16.67 -17.25 -2.89
N LEU A 63 16.18 -16.48 -1.92
CA LEU A 63 15.38 -15.27 -2.19
C LEU A 63 16.22 -14.16 -2.79
N TYR A 64 17.46 -13.96 -2.32
CA TYR A 64 18.36 -12.94 -2.89
C TYR A 64 18.68 -13.13 -4.38
N ARG A 65 18.43 -14.31 -4.96
CA ARG A 65 18.51 -14.52 -6.42
C ARG A 65 17.31 -13.95 -7.18
N HIS A 66 16.20 -13.71 -6.50
CA HIS A 66 14.94 -13.24 -7.10
C HIS A 66 14.59 -11.79 -6.71
N VAL A 67 15.11 -11.31 -5.57
CA VAL A 67 14.87 -9.96 -5.05
C VAL A 67 16.18 -9.30 -4.64
N ARG A 68 16.34 -8.03 -4.97
CA ARG A 68 17.55 -7.26 -4.64
C ARG A 68 17.60 -6.93 -3.15
N ASP A 69 16.51 -6.37 -2.64
CA ASP A 69 16.36 -5.91 -1.26
C ASP A 69 14.88 -5.92 -0.84
N LYS A 70 14.60 -5.55 0.41
CA LYS A 70 13.22 -5.47 0.95
C LYS A 70 12.41 -4.40 0.21
N ASP A 71 13.03 -3.29 -0.18
CA ASP A 71 12.33 -2.13 -0.72
C ASP A 71 11.85 -2.41 -2.16
N ASP A 72 12.70 -2.99 -3.00
CA ASP A 72 12.33 -3.47 -4.34
C ASP A 72 11.19 -4.50 -4.30
N LEU A 73 11.19 -5.36 -3.28
CA LEU A 73 10.10 -6.32 -3.08
C LEU A 73 8.80 -5.62 -2.67
N LEU A 74 8.88 -4.63 -1.77
CA LEU A 74 7.73 -3.83 -1.35
C LEU A 74 7.15 -3.01 -2.50
N ASP A 75 8.00 -2.46 -3.38
CA ASP A 75 7.59 -1.78 -4.60
C ASP A 75 6.78 -2.69 -5.51
N GLU A 76 7.25 -3.92 -5.74
CA GLU A 76 6.51 -4.88 -6.57
C GLU A 76 5.19 -5.31 -5.92
N VAL A 77 5.18 -5.51 -4.60
CA VAL A 77 3.95 -5.78 -3.84
C VAL A 77 2.95 -4.64 -4.01
N VAL A 78 3.38 -3.40 -3.79
CA VAL A 78 2.54 -2.20 -3.93
C VAL A 78 2.05 -2.04 -5.37
N ASP A 79 2.88 -2.32 -6.38
CA ASP A 79 2.46 -2.27 -7.79
C ASP A 79 1.32 -3.24 -8.08
N ARG A 80 1.43 -4.50 -7.63
CA ARG A 80 0.40 -5.53 -7.82
C ARG A 80 -0.89 -5.18 -7.07
N LEU A 81 -0.80 -4.64 -5.86
CA LEU A 81 -1.98 -4.20 -5.11
C LEU A 81 -2.65 -2.99 -5.79
N LEU A 82 -1.87 -2.00 -6.23
CA LEU A 82 -2.35 -0.84 -6.96
C LEU A 82 -3.05 -1.26 -8.26
N ALA A 83 -2.52 -2.26 -8.97
CA ALA A 83 -3.04 -2.75 -10.25
C ALA A 83 -4.52 -3.18 -10.17
N ARG A 84 -4.95 -3.64 -9.00
CA ARG A 84 -6.32 -4.11 -8.73
C ARG A 84 -7.31 -2.98 -8.52
N VAL A 85 -6.86 -1.81 -8.08
CA VAL A 85 -7.75 -0.77 -7.54
C VAL A 85 -7.70 0.57 -8.26
N TRP A 86 -6.61 0.88 -8.99
CA TRP A 86 -6.37 2.25 -9.47
C TRP A 86 -7.33 2.75 -10.55
N LYS A 87 -7.90 1.86 -11.37
CA LYS A 87 -8.66 2.25 -12.57
C LYS A 87 -10.01 2.89 -12.20
N PRO A 88 -10.29 4.13 -12.63
CA PRO A 88 -11.63 4.73 -12.56
C PRO A 88 -12.64 3.97 -13.43
N THR A 89 -13.90 3.94 -13.00
CA THR A 89 -15.05 3.39 -13.73
C THR A 89 -15.83 4.46 -14.47
N VAL A 90 -15.68 5.73 -14.09
CA VAL A 90 -16.29 6.87 -14.77
C VAL A 90 -15.69 7.02 -16.18
N SER A 91 -16.48 7.56 -17.12
CA SER A 91 -15.99 7.84 -18.47
C SER A 91 -14.89 8.89 -18.46
N ARG A 92 -13.89 8.73 -19.34
CA ARG A 92 -12.85 9.75 -19.55
C ARG A 92 -13.39 11.05 -20.16
N SER A 93 -14.56 11.01 -20.79
CA SER A 93 -15.20 12.22 -21.34
C SER A 93 -15.65 13.20 -20.25
N ASP A 94 -16.00 12.70 -19.07
CA ASP A 94 -16.19 13.52 -17.87
C ASP A 94 -14.87 13.60 -17.12
N TRP A 95 -13.96 14.42 -17.66
CA TRP A 95 -12.59 14.48 -17.19
C TRP A 95 -12.49 14.88 -15.71
N ARG A 96 -13.37 15.76 -15.22
CA ARG A 96 -13.39 16.18 -13.81
C ARG A 96 -13.77 15.02 -12.91
N ALA A 97 -14.89 14.35 -13.18
CA ALA A 97 -15.33 13.22 -12.38
C ALA A 97 -14.33 12.06 -12.44
N TRP A 98 -13.71 11.84 -13.60
CA TRP A 98 -12.66 10.83 -13.77
C TRP A 98 -11.44 11.10 -12.88
N ILE A 99 -10.94 12.34 -12.86
CA ILE A 99 -9.78 12.74 -12.04
C ILE A 99 -10.11 12.65 -10.55
N ILE A 100 -11.31 13.09 -10.15
CA ILE A 100 -11.79 12.95 -8.76
C ILE A 100 -11.79 11.48 -8.34
N GLN A 101 -12.33 10.60 -9.17
CA GLN A 101 -12.38 9.17 -8.86
C GLN A 101 -10.99 8.53 -8.84
N ALA A 102 -10.08 8.94 -9.73
CA ALA A 102 -8.70 8.46 -9.76
C ALA A 102 -7.93 8.82 -8.49
N ALA A 103 -8.05 10.07 -8.04
CA ALA A 103 -7.42 10.57 -6.83
C ALA A 103 -8.01 9.88 -5.59
N ASP A 104 -9.33 9.72 -5.50
CA ASP A 104 -9.98 9.04 -4.37
C ASP A 104 -9.62 7.55 -4.31
N LYS A 105 -9.47 6.87 -5.46
CA LYS A 105 -8.97 5.49 -5.51
C LYS A 105 -7.55 5.37 -4.97
N LEU A 106 -6.66 6.30 -5.32
CA LEU A 106 -5.31 6.33 -4.76
C LEU A 106 -5.35 6.62 -3.26
N ARG A 107 -6.12 7.61 -2.80
CA ARG A 107 -6.31 7.90 -1.36
C ARG A 107 -6.75 6.65 -0.60
N ARG A 108 -7.85 6.01 -1.04
CA ARG A 108 -8.36 4.78 -0.40
C ARG A 108 -7.30 3.69 -0.36
N PHE A 109 -6.55 3.50 -1.45
CA PHE A 109 -5.48 2.52 -1.48
C PHE A 109 -4.41 2.80 -0.42
N LEU A 110 -3.97 4.05 -0.30
CA LEU A 110 -2.96 4.45 0.69
C LEU A 110 -3.48 4.33 2.14
N VAL A 111 -4.73 4.73 2.38
CA VAL A 111 -5.34 4.68 3.73
C VAL A 111 -5.59 3.23 4.19
N THR A 112 -5.96 2.34 3.27
CA THR A 112 -6.29 0.94 3.60
C THR A 112 -5.07 0.01 3.58
N SER A 113 -3.92 0.49 3.10
CA SER A 113 -2.70 -0.32 2.95
C SER A 113 -1.51 0.42 3.57
N PRO A 114 -1.17 0.17 4.85
CA PRO A 114 -0.05 0.81 5.53
C PRO A 114 1.27 0.71 4.76
N VAL A 115 1.55 -0.45 4.13
CA VAL A 115 2.74 -0.62 3.30
C VAL A 115 2.76 0.28 2.07
N ALA A 116 1.59 0.57 1.50
CA ALA A 116 1.51 1.43 0.33
C ALA A 116 1.82 2.85 0.74
N LEU A 117 1.23 3.34 1.83
CA LEU A 117 1.57 4.64 2.38
C LEU A 117 3.06 4.74 2.73
N TYR A 118 3.62 3.72 3.37
CA TYR A 118 5.06 3.64 3.67
C TYR A 118 5.94 3.81 2.42
N VAL A 119 5.68 3.01 1.38
CA VAL A 119 6.44 3.07 0.11
C VAL A 119 6.29 4.45 -0.55
N TYR A 120 5.07 4.97 -0.64
CA TYR A 120 4.79 6.26 -1.28
C TYR A 120 5.41 7.47 -0.56
N LEU A 121 5.61 7.39 0.75
CA LEU A 121 6.22 8.48 1.52
C LEU A 121 7.76 8.41 1.57
N ARG A 122 8.35 7.26 1.24
CA ARG A 122 9.78 7.05 1.36
C ARG A 122 10.57 7.45 0.12
N HIS A 123 10.04 7.20 -1.07
CA HIS A 123 10.70 7.53 -2.33
C HIS A 123 9.70 7.61 -3.49
N PRO A 124 10.10 8.17 -4.65
CA PRO A 124 9.26 8.15 -5.85
C PRO A 124 8.90 6.71 -6.27
N VAL A 125 7.60 6.44 -6.43
CA VAL A 125 7.10 5.14 -6.89
C VAL A 125 7.04 5.12 -8.42
N VAL A 126 8.00 4.45 -9.05
CA VAL A 126 8.20 4.41 -10.51
C VAL A 126 7.90 3.04 -11.13
N THR A 127 6.97 2.30 -10.53
CA THR A 127 6.59 0.96 -10.95
C THR A 127 5.66 0.97 -12.19
N PRO A 128 5.54 -0.13 -12.97
CA PRO A 128 4.78 -0.15 -14.22
C PRO A 128 3.31 0.28 -14.08
N THR A 129 2.63 -0.11 -13.00
CA THR A 129 1.25 0.31 -12.73
C THR A 129 1.18 1.76 -12.29
N ALA A 130 2.12 2.24 -11.46
CA ALA A 130 2.17 3.64 -11.06
C ALA A 130 2.38 4.56 -12.26
N ILE A 131 3.29 4.21 -13.17
CA ILE A 131 3.51 4.92 -14.44
C ILE A 131 2.22 4.93 -15.28
N ARG A 132 1.58 3.77 -15.50
CA ARG A 132 0.33 3.69 -16.25
C ARG A 132 -0.79 4.55 -15.66
N ARG A 133 -0.92 4.58 -14.33
CA ARG A 133 -1.89 5.44 -13.62
C ARG A 133 -1.58 6.91 -13.88
N MET A 134 -0.33 7.32 -13.73
CA MET A 134 0.14 8.69 -13.99
C MET A 134 -0.13 9.10 -15.44
N THR A 135 0.28 8.29 -16.41
CA THR A 135 0.06 8.55 -17.84
C THR A 135 -1.43 8.68 -18.16
N ALA A 136 -2.29 7.85 -17.56
CA ALA A 136 -3.74 7.96 -17.75
C ALA A 136 -4.30 9.27 -17.17
N MET A 137 -3.86 9.69 -15.97
CA MET A 137 -4.27 10.97 -15.38
C MET A 137 -3.82 12.16 -16.24
N LEU A 138 -2.56 12.17 -16.68
CA LEU A 138 -2.02 13.23 -17.55
C LEU A 138 -2.80 13.32 -18.86
N ALA A 139 -3.16 12.19 -19.48
CA ALA A 139 -3.95 12.17 -20.70
C ALA A 139 -5.35 12.79 -20.52
N VAL A 140 -6.03 12.46 -19.41
CA VAL A 140 -7.36 12.99 -19.09
C VAL A 140 -7.30 14.48 -18.71
N LEU A 141 -6.30 14.89 -17.93
CA LEU A 141 -6.07 16.30 -17.60
C LEU A 141 -5.81 17.12 -18.86
N ARG A 142 -4.96 16.63 -19.77
CA ARG A 142 -4.67 17.30 -21.04
C ARG A 142 -5.92 17.44 -21.91
N GLN A 143 -6.79 16.42 -21.94
CA GLN A 143 -8.07 16.50 -22.65
C GLN A 143 -9.00 17.56 -22.05
N GLY A 144 -9.06 17.65 -20.72
CA GLY A 144 -9.97 18.57 -20.03
C GLY A 144 -9.50 20.03 -19.97
N ILE A 145 -8.19 20.24 -19.81
CA ILE A 145 -7.57 21.57 -19.64
C ILE A 145 -7.16 22.18 -20.99
N GLY A 146 -6.80 21.35 -21.98
CA GLY A 146 -6.35 21.80 -23.30
C GLY A 146 -4.90 22.29 -23.37
N ASP A 147 -4.16 22.27 -22.26
CA ASP A 147 -2.75 22.70 -22.16
C ASP A 147 -1.90 21.63 -21.46
N GLU A 148 -0.77 21.26 -22.08
CA GLU A 148 0.09 20.17 -21.59
C GLU A 148 0.86 20.54 -20.33
N GLU A 149 1.38 21.76 -20.24
CA GLU A 149 2.17 22.21 -19.11
C GLU A 149 1.28 22.43 -17.88
N LYS A 150 0.10 23.02 -18.07
CA LYS A 150 -0.94 23.10 -17.04
C LYS A 150 -1.38 21.71 -16.58
N ALA A 151 -1.54 20.74 -17.48
CA ALA A 151 -1.89 19.37 -17.11
C ALA A 151 -0.82 18.69 -16.23
N ARG A 152 0.48 18.91 -16.50
CA ARG A 152 1.57 18.40 -15.66
C ARG A 152 1.56 19.05 -14.27
N ARG A 153 1.37 20.36 -14.19
CA ARG A 153 1.26 21.09 -12.91
C ARG A 153 0.04 20.65 -12.11
N ALA A 154 -1.10 20.51 -12.78
CA ALA A 154 -2.33 19.99 -12.20
C ALA A 154 -2.11 18.59 -11.61
N TYR A 155 -1.47 17.69 -12.35
CA TYR A 155 -1.13 16.36 -11.85
C TYR A 155 -0.27 16.43 -10.59
N ALA A 156 0.80 17.25 -10.59
CA ALA A 156 1.69 17.38 -9.44
C ALA A 156 0.95 17.85 -8.18
N VAL A 157 0.09 18.87 -8.31
CA VAL A 157 -0.71 19.41 -7.20
C VAL A 157 -1.71 18.38 -6.69
N ILE A 158 -2.47 17.74 -7.58
CA ILE A 158 -3.48 16.72 -7.21
C ILE A 158 -2.79 15.52 -6.55
N HIS A 159 -1.63 15.09 -7.06
CA HIS A 159 -0.91 13.96 -6.50
C HIS A 159 -0.37 14.29 -5.11
N ALA A 160 0.27 15.46 -4.93
CA ALA A 160 0.75 15.91 -3.62
C ALA A 160 -0.39 16.06 -2.60
N TYR A 161 -1.52 16.67 -3.01
CA TYR A 161 -2.72 16.76 -2.19
C TYR A 161 -3.23 15.39 -1.76
N THR A 162 -3.28 14.42 -2.69
CA THR A 162 -3.75 13.06 -2.41
C THR A 162 -2.85 12.33 -1.40
N LEU A 163 -1.53 12.42 -1.56
CA LEU A 163 -0.58 11.80 -0.63
C LEU A 163 -0.66 12.44 0.75
N GLY A 164 -0.65 13.77 0.82
CA GLY A 164 -0.74 14.51 2.08
C GLY A 164 -2.05 14.25 2.82
N PHE A 165 -3.17 14.23 2.11
CA PHE A 165 -4.47 13.93 2.71
C PHE A 165 -4.52 12.50 3.25
N ALA A 166 -4.07 11.51 2.48
CA ALA A 166 -4.05 10.12 2.92
C ALA A 166 -3.13 9.92 4.14
N ALA A 167 -1.97 10.57 4.19
CA ALA A 167 -1.07 10.52 5.34
C ALA A 167 -1.72 11.10 6.60
N LEU A 168 -2.38 12.25 6.48
CA LEU A 168 -3.12 12.88 7.59
C LEU A 168 -4.30 12.02 8.04
N GLU A 169 -5.00 11.36 7.12
CA GLU A 169 -6.13 10.47 7.42
C GLU A 169 -5.68 9.26 8.24
N VAL A 170 -4.58 8.62 7.83
CA VAL A 170 -4.00 7.49 8.58
C VAL A 170 -3.48 7.96 9.95
N ALA A 171 -2.73 9.05 10.01
CA ALA A 171 -2.20 9.58 11.26
C ALA A 171 -3.31 9.90 12.29
N ARG A 172 -4.48 10.36 11.82
CA ARG A 172 -5.64 10.65 12.67
C ARG A 172 -6.48 9.42 13.02
N SER A 173 -6.46 8.38 12.20
CA SER A 173 -7.25 7.16 12.46
C SER A 173 -6.82 6.42 13.74
N GLY A 174 -5.56 6.55 14.16
CA GLY A 174 -5.05 6.02 15.43
C GLY A 174 -5.13 7.00 16.61
N TRP A 175 -5.59 8.23 16.38
CA TRP A 175 -5.68 9.25 17.42
C TRP A 175 -7.00 9.11 18.18
N SER A 176 -6.93 8.68 19.44
CA SER A 176 -8.06 8.69 20.37
C SER A 176 -8.04 10.00 21.16
N SER A 177 -9.13 10.78 21.08
CA SER A 177 -9.32 12.03 21.85
C SER A 177 -9.50 11.80 23.36
N ALA A 178 -9.38 10.56 23.85
CA ALA A 178 -9.59 10.21 25.24
C ALA A 178 -8.53 10.77 26.21
N GLU A 179 -7.37 11.22 25.71
CA GLU A 179 -6.24 11.66 26.56
C GLU A 179 -5.91 13.15 26.47
N THR A 180 -6.72 13.98 25.81
CA THR A 180 -6.42 15.44 25.74
C THR A 180 -7.68 16.28 25.77
N THR A 181 -7.75 17.25 26.70
CA THR A 181 -8.71 18.37 26.68
C THR A 181 -8.39 19.27 25.49
N VAL A 182 -8.84 18.87 24.30
CA VAL A 182 -8.78 19.70 23.09
C VAL A 182 -10.07 20.49 22.99
N ASP A 183 -9.95 21.78 22.67
CA ASP A 183 -11.10 22.66 22.45
C ASP A 183 -11.96 22.20 21.26
N GLU A 184 -13.18 22.73 21.18
CA GLU A 184 -14.17 22.35 20.17
C GLU A 184 -13.70 22.61 18.74
N VAL A 185 -13.05 23.75 18.49
CA VAL A 185 -12.54 24.12 17.17
C VAL A 185 -11.44 23.16 16.72
N THR A 186 -10.52 22.79 17.61
CA THR A 186 -9.48 21.81 17.26
C THR A 186 -10.05 20.42 17.00
N ARG A 187 -11.11 20.02 17.72
CA ARG A 187 -11.83 18.75 17.47
C ARG A 187 -12.56 18.78 16.13
N GLU A 188 -13.20 19.90 15.81
CA GLU A 188 -13.81 20.13 14.51
C GLU A 188 -12.76 20.04 13.40
N VAL A 189 -11.67 20.83 13.48
CA VAL A 189 -10.50 20.81 12.57
C VAL A 189 -9.91 19.40 12.41
N ALA A 190 -9.83 18.62 13.48
CA ALA A 190 -9.39 17.23 13.42
C ALA A 190 -10.41 16.31 12.71
N ALA A 191 -11.70 16.58 12.83
CA ALA A 191 -12.76 15.91 12.08
C ALA A 191 -12.81 16.32 10.58
N PHE A 192 -12.01 17.30 10.14
CA PHE A 192 -11.95 17.75 8.74
C PHE A 192 -11.13 16.84 7.79
N ILE A 193 -10.62 15.70 8.25
CA ILE A 193 -9.97 14.71 7.38
C ILE A 193 -10.92 13.56 7.09
N SER A 194 -11.94 13.82 6.26
CA SER A 194 -12.92 12.81 5.83
C SER A 194 -12.90 12.58 4.31
N PRO A 195 -13.40 11.42 3.83
CA PRO A 195 -13.59 11.17 2.40
C PRO A 195 -14.48 12.18 1.65
N ARG A 196 -15.33 12.93 2.37
CA ARG A 196 -16.12 14.02 1.78
C ARG A 196 -15.23 15.23 1.54
N GLN A 197 -14.52 15.70 2.56
CA GLN A 197 -13.63 16.86 2.43
C GLN A 197 -12.49 16.64 1.45
N PHE A 198 -12.00 15.41 1.31
CA PHE A 198 -11.06 15.08 0.24
C PHE A 198 -11.62 15.43 -1.15
N ARG A 199 -12.89 15.07 -1.41
CA ARG A 199 -13.54 15.32 -2.70
C ARG A 199 -13.85 16.79 -2.89
N ASP A 200 -14.32 17.47 -1.84
CA ASP A 200 -14.63 18.90 -1.89
C ASP A 200 -13.35 19.72 -2.14
N GLY A 201 -12.26 19.43 -1.41
CA GLY A 201 -10.96 20.08 -1.60
C GLY A 201 -10.36 19.83 -2.99
N LEU A 202 -10.52 18.62 -3.52
CA LEU A 202 -10.13 18.33 -4.90
C LEU A 202 -10.98 19.11 -5.92
N GLY A 203 -12.27 19.31 -5.64
CA GLY A 203 -13.14 20.20 -6.42
C GLY A 203 -12.56 21.61 -6.51
N TYR A 204 -12.22 22.22 -5.37
CA TYR A 204 -11.62 23.56 -5.32
C TYR A 204 -10.30 23.65 -6.09
N LEU A 205 -9.44 22.62 -5.98
CA LEU A 205 -8.20 22.57 -6.76
C LEU A 205 -8.48 22.53 -8.26
N LEU A 206 -9.45 21.72 -8.71
CA LEU A 206 -9.80 21.61 -10.12
C LEU A 206 -10.45 22.89 -10.67
N ASP A 207 -11.26 23.58 -9.87
CA ASP A 207 -11.85 24.86 -10.24
C ASP A 207 -10.77 25.94 -10.39
N GLY A 208 -9.80 25.99 -9.47
CA GLY A 208 -8.66 26.91 -9.56
C GLY A 208 -7.67 26.61 -10.69
N ILE A 209 -7.57 25.36 -11.14
CA ILE A 209 -6.72 24.95 -12.28
C ILE A 209 -7.40 25.25 -13.62
N ALA A 210 -8.73 25.19 -13.67
CA ALA A 210 -9.51 25.33 -14.89
C ALA A 210 -9.96 26.78 -15.17
N GLY A 211 -9.97 27.65 -14.16
CA GLY A 211 -10.09 29.10 -14.32
C GLY A 211 -8.82 29.72 -14.91
#